data_AF-A0A358DR00-F1
#
_entry.id   AF-A0A358DR00-F1
#
_cell.length_a   1.000
_cell.length_b   1.000
_cell.length_c   1.000
_cell.angle_alpha   90.00
_cell.angle_beta   90.00
_cell.angle_gamma   90.00
#
_symmetry.space_group_name_H-M   'P 1'
#
loop_
_entity.id
_entity.type
_entity.pdbx_description
1 polymer ?
#
loop_
_entity_poly.entity_id
_entity_poly.type
_entity_poly.pdbx_seq_one_letter_code
_entity_poly.pdbx_strand_id
1 'polypeptide(L)'
;MKNLGRLLIGASLLFTPMMAGAHVGPHDEDGNDLPIPGQDPAGSNGPSFTYDVVDNVQPGGPDASFIGRPVGAVSVVFGDDSVQGPFNLPFPTRFYGEAVTQFWASSNGFIAFDSLTNAFCCSGRALPYASGPALAIFGYWTDWNPSSGWYATTGTRGDRVFIWTHTGREIGNQDNTMTWQVQLREGSSQIDLVYATSHQSTRAITVGVQNRMRDQATTYRYGRHSIAADTVVRFQPANQVPQFEILEGIAQGASV
;
A
#
# COMPACT_ATOMS: atom_id res chain seq x y z
N MET A 1 15.53 -69.05 15.82
CA MET A 1 15.92 -68.07 16.86
C MET A 1 16.99 -67.15 16.29
N LYS A 2 16.80 -65.83 16.41
CA LYS A 2 17.74 -64.72 16.10
C LYS A 2 18.03 -64.51 14.60
N ASN A 3 18.14 -63.31 14.03
CA ASN A 3 17.89 -61.92 14.45
C ASN A 3 17.88 -61.07 13.17
N LEU A 4 17.09 -59.98 13.15
CA LEU A 4 17.20 -58.91 12.17
C LEU A 4 18.55 -58.17 12.31
N GLY A 5 19.12 -57.73 11.19
CA GLY A 5 20.22 -56.77 11.12
C GLY A 5 20.13 -55.94 9.84
N ARG A 6 19.79 -54.64 10.00
CA ARG A 6 19.79 -53.60 8.96
C ARG A 6 21.23 -53.26 8.52
N LEU A 7 21.44 -52.91 7.24
CA LEU A 7 22.47 -51.94 6.87
C LEU A 7 22.11 -51.14 5.59
N LEU A 8 22.00 -49.83 5.83
CA LEU A 8 21.97 -48.60 5.02
C LEU A 8 22.02 -48.67 3.48
N ILE A 9 21.01 -48.07 2.84
CA ILE A 9 21.14 -47.37 1.55
C ILE A 9 21.03 -45.88 1.85
N GLY A 10 22.13 -45.15 1.67
CA GLY A 10 22.16 -43.69 1.76
C GLY A 10 21.46 -43.08 0.56
N ALA A 11 20.38 -42.35 0.81
CA ALA A 11 19.81 -41.41 -0.16
C ALA A 11 20.34 -40.02 0.16
N SER A 12 21.30 -39.55 -0.63
CA SER A 12 21.72 -38.14 -0.64
C SER A 12 20.57 -37.30 -1.18
N LEU A 13 19.86 -36.60 -0.29
CA LEU A 13 18.95 -35.51 -0.66
C LEU A 13 19.81 -34.30 -1.07
N LEU A 14 19.96 -34.11 -2.37
CA LEU A 14 20.45 -32.85 -2.94
C LEU A 14 19.39 -31.78 -2.69
N PHE A 15 19.59 -30.97 -1.66
CA PHE A 15 18.95 -29.66 -1.57
C PHE A 15 19.65 -28.74 -2.57
N THR A 16 19.03 -28.53 -3.73
CA THR A 16 19.30 -27.32 -4.51
C THR A 16 18.74 -26.13 -3.71
N PRO A 17 19.57 -25.16 -3.26
CA PRO A 17 19.02 -23.91 -2.79
C PRO A 17 18.34 -23.25 -3.99
N MET A 18 17.05 -22.98 -3.83
CA MET A 18 16.31 -22.11 -4.73
C MET A 18 17.02 -20.75 -4.69
N MET A 19 17.65 -20.36 -5.80
CA MET A 19 18.26 -19.05 -5.97
C MET A 19 17.21 -18.01 -5.59
N ALA A 20 17.45 -17.29 -4.48
CA ALA A 20 16.74 -16.07 -4.19
C ALA A 20 16.98 -15.14 -5.38
N GLY A 21 15.91 -14.81 -6.10
CA GLY A 21 15.97 -13.83 -7.17
C GLY A 21 16.58 -12.55 -6.61
N ALA A 22 17.67 -12.10 -7.23
CA ALA A 22 18.35 -10.87 -6.84
C ALA A 22 17.34 -9.73 -6.84
N HIS A 23 17.16 -9.13 -5.65
CA HIS A 23 16.46 -7.87 -5.51
C HIS A 23 17.34 -6.79 -6.16
N VAL A 24 16.88 -6.24 -7.28
CA VAL A 24 17.60 -5.17 -7.99
C VAL A 24 17.31 -3.86 -7.26
N GLY A 25 18.21 -3.46 -6.37
CA GLY A 25 18.20 -2.16 -5.71
C GLY A 25 18.87 -1.09 -6.58
N PRO A 26 18.66 0.21 -6.28
CA PRO A 26 19.43 1.26 -6.94
C PRO A 26 20.91 1.16 -6.53
N HIS A 27 21.81 1.33 -7.50
CA HIS A 27 23.26 1.37 -7.30
C HIS A 27 23.78 2.80 -7.43
N ASP A 28 24.90 3.12 -6.77
CA ASP A 28 25.63 4.37 -7.04
C ASP A 28 26.38 4.32 -8.38
N GLU A 29 26.99 5.44 -8.75
CA GLU A 29 27.77 5.58 -10.00
C GLU A 29 29.05 4.71 -10.03
N ASP A 30 29.46 4.17 -8.88
CA ASP A 30 30.59 3.25 -8.72
C ASP A 30 30.15 1.77 -8.68
N GLY A 31 28.85 1.49 -8.80
CA GLY A 31 28.29 0.14 -8.81
C GLY A 31 28.14 -0.50 -7.42
N ASN A 32 28.22 0.29 -6.34
CA ASN A 32 27.91 -0.19 -5.00
C ASN A 32 26.39 -0.20 -4.78
N ASP A 33 25.91 -1.21 -4.05
CA ASP A 33 24.53 -1.24 -3.58
C ASP A 33 24.28 -0.06 -2.65
N LEU A 34 23.31 0.79 -2.99
CA LEU A 34 22.84 1.80 -2.06
C LEU A 34 22.13 1.09 -0.87
N PRO A 35 22.24 1.63 0.35
CA PRO A 35 21.52 1.08 1.50
C PRO A 35 20.04 0.94 1.18
N ILE A 36 19.51 -0.28 1.30
CA ILE A 36 18.06 -0.51 1.26
C ILE A 36 17.48 0.19 2.50
N PRO A 37 16.60 1.20 2.35
CA PRO A 37 16.03 1.89 3.50
C PRO A 37 15.20 0.90 4.34
N GLY A 38 15.67 0.56 5.54
CA GLY A 38 15.01 -0.41 6.43
C GLY A 38 15.93 -1.37 7.18
N GLN A 39 17.24 -1.40 6.92
CA GLN A 39 18.19 -1.92 7.91
C GLN A 39 18.56 -0.80 8.88
N ASP A 40 18.17 -0.93 10.13
CA ASP A 40 18.80 -0.20 11.23
C ASP A 40 20.33 -0.44 11.15
N PRO A 41 21.18 0.61 11.22
CA PRO A 41 22.64 0.48 11.32
C PRO A 41 23.12 -0.53 12.39
N ALA A 42 22.27 -0.88 13.36
CA ALA A 42 22.56 -1.81 14.45
C ALA A 42 21.94 -3.22 14.29
N GLY A 43 21.27 -3.56 13.18
CA GLY A 43 20.77 -4.91 12.93
C GLY A 43 19.73 -5.43 13.94
N SER A 44 18.96 -4.54 14.56
CA SER A 44 17.90 -4.94 15.50
C SER A 44 16.61 -5.34 14.78
N ASN A 45 16.16 -6.58 14.99
CA ASN A 45 14.92 -7.15 14.45
C ASN A 45 13.67 -6.60 15.17
N GLY A 46 13.45 -5.28 15.13
CA GLY A 46 12.12 -4.72 15.38
C GLY A 46 11.23 -4.92 14.14
N PRO A 47 9.91 -5.10 14.26
CA PRO A 47 9.05 -5.20 13.09
C PRO A 47 9.01 -3.85 12.37
N SER A 48 9.81 -3.73 11.32
CA SER A 48 9.66 -2.68 10.32
C SER A 48 8.40 -3.00 9.52
N PHE A 49 7.34 -2.24 9.73
CA PHE A 49 6.09 -2.38 8.96
C PHE A 49 6.20 -1.64 7.63
N THR A 50 7.10 -2.07 6.76
CA THR A 50 7.21 -1.55 5.39
C THR A 50 6.21 -2.24 4.46
N TYR A 51 6.13 -1.78 3.21
CA TYR A 51 5.33 -2.42 2.18
C TYR A 51 6.22 -2.90 1.05
N ASP A 52 5.96 -4.11 0.55
CA ASP A 52 6.35 -4.51 -0.80
C ASP A 52 5.26 -4.06 -1.77
N VAL A 53 5.65 -3.81 -3.03
CA VAL A 53 4.73 -3.38 -4.09
C VAL A 53 4.81 -4.29 -5.29
N VAL A 54 3.64 -4.67 -5.82
CA VAL A 54 3.49 -5.49 -7.02
C VAL A 54 2.30 -5.00 -7.84
N ASP A 55 2.40 -5.02 -9.17
CA ASP A 55 1.28 -4.70 -10.05
C ASP A 55 0.72 -5.93 -10.78
N ASN A 56 -0.45 -5.78 -11.40
CA ASN A 56 -1.19 -6.87 -12.02
C ASN A 56 -0.54 -7.49 -13.26
N VAL A 57 0.51 -6.88 -13.82
CA VAL A 57 1.26 -7.46 -14.95
C VAL A 57 2.46 -8.28 -14.48
N GLN A 58 2.83 -8.18 -13.21
CA GLN A 58 3.91 -8.96 -12.62
C GLN A 58 3.41 -10.34 -12.14
N PRO A 59 4.26 -11.39 -12.16
CA PRO A 59 3.92 -12.69 -11.61
C PRO A 59 3.52 -12.58 -10.13
N GLY A 60 2.35 -13.14 -9.78
CA GLY A 60 1.80 -13.04 -8.41
C GLY A 60 1.13 -11.69 -8.11
N GLY A 61 0.97 -10.83 -9.10
CA GLY A 61 0.22 -9.58 -9.00
C GLY A 61 -1.28 -9.78 -8.75
N PRO A 62 -1.96 -8.72 -8.29
CA PRO A 62 -3.41 -8.75 -8.07
C PRO A 62 -4.18 -8.84 -9.40
N ASP A 63 -5.36 -9.46 -9.39
CA ASP A 63 -6.29 -9.37 -10.52
C ASP A 63 -6.92 -7.96 -10.64
N ALA A 64 -7.41 -7.64 -11.84
CA ALA A 64 -8.24 -6.45 -12.07
C ALA A 64 -9.46 -6.47 -11.14
N SER A 65 -9.67 -5.38 -10.41
CA SER A 65 -10.61 -5.37 -9.27
C SER A 65 -11.40 -4.07 -9.14
N PHE A 66 -11.62 -3.33 -10.23
CA PHE A 66 -12.37 -2.07 -10.18
C PHE A 66 -13.81 -2.30 -9.70
N ILE A 67 -14.25 -1.53 -8.70
CA ILE A 67 -15.61 -1.63 -8.16
C ILE A 67 -16.40 -0.40 -8.60
N GLY A 68 -17.44 -0.61 -9.41
CA GLY A 68 -18.35 0.46 -9.81
C GLY A 68 -19.03 1.13 -8.62
N ARG A 69 -19.44 2.40 -8.78
CA ARG A 69 -20.06 3.19 -7.71
C ARG A 69 -21.37 2.52 -7.23
N PRO A 70 -21.46 2.03 -5.98
CA PRO A 70 -22.66 1.39 -5.49
C PRO A 70 -23.74 2.43 -5.12
N VAL A 71 -24.99 1.96 -5.04
CA VAL A 71 -26.10 2.74 -4.47
C VAL A 71 -25.75 3.12 -3.03
N GLY A 72 -26.00 4.38 -2.66
CA GLY A 72 -25.70 4.90 -1.32
C GLY A 72 -24.24 5.33 -1.10
N ALA A 73 -23.38 5.28 -2.13
CA ALA A 73 -22.02 5.84 -2.05
C ALA A 73 -22.07 7.34 -1.75
N VAL A 74 -21.27 7.77 -0.77
CA VAL A 74 -21.19 9.16 -0.33
C VAL A 74 -20.33 9.95 -1.30
N SER A 75 -20.88 11.01 -1.89
CA SER A 75 -20.14 11.91 -2.79
C SER A 75 -19.30 12.91 -2.01
N VAL A 76 -18.10 13.19 -2.53
CA VAL A 76 -17.19 14.21 -2.04
C VAL A 76 -16.86 15.14 -3.21
N VAL A 77 -17.11 16.44 -3.02
CA VAL A 77 -16.81 17.47 -4.00
C VAL A 77 -15.63 18.28 -3.50
N PHE A 78 -14.70 18.58 -4.38
CA PHE A 78 -13.54 19.40 -4.07
C PHE A 78 -13.63 20.75 -4.78
N GLY A 79 -13.15 21.80 -4.10
CA GLY A 79 -12.62 22.97 -4.79
C GLY A 79 -11.15 22.72 -5.18
N ASP A 80 -10.56 23.71 -5.84
CA ASP A 80 -9.10 23.70 -6.05
C ASP A 80 -8.36 23.68 -4.71
N ASP A 81 -7.25 22.95 -4.65
CA ASP A 81 -6.39 22.81 -3.47
C ASP A 81 -7.14 22.64 -2.13
N SER A 82 -8.12 21.74 -2.12
CA SER A 82 -9.00 21.53 -0.97
C SER A 82 -8.80 20.17 -0.32
N VAL A 83 -9.10 20.13 0.98
CA VAL A 83 -9.10 18.91 1.78
C VAL A 83 -10.51 18.66 2.28
N GLN A 84 -10.93 17.40 2.27
CA GLN A 84 -12.21 16.95 2.81
C GLN A 84 -11.99 15.88 3.88
N GLY A 85 -12.87 15.85 4.87
CA GLY A 85 -12.81 14.92 6.00
C GLY A 85 -12.69 15.64 7.36
N PRO A 86 -12.52 14.87 8.45
CA PRO A 86 -12.35 13.42 8.47
C PRO A 86 -13.60 12.66 8.04
N PHE A 87 -13.41 11.53 7.39
CA PHE A 87 -14.43 10.53 7.13
C PHE A 87 -14.11 9.26 7.92
N ASN A 88 -15.14 8.62 8.50
CA ASN A 88 -14.95 7.38 9.25
C ASN A 88 -14.72 6.20 8.29
N LEU A 89 -13.73 5.37 8.61
CA LEU A 89 -13.61 4.05 8.02
C LEU A 89 -14.67 3.11 8.64
N PRO A 90 -15.26 2.20 7.85
CA PRO A 90 -16.27 1.26 8.32
C PRO A 90 -15.73 0.19 9.28
N PHE A 91 -14.41 0.00 9.30
CA PHE A 91 -13.67 -0.89 10.18
C PHE A 91 -12.28 -0.29 10.44
N PRO A 92 -11.65 -0.58 11.59
CA PRO A 92 -10.24 -0.28 11.78
C PRO A 92 -9.40 -1.09 10.80
N THR A 93 -8.38 -0.46 10.23
CA THR A 93 -7.34 -1.14 9.44
C THR A 93 -5.96 -0.77 10.00
N ARG A 94 -4.92 -1.52 9.62
CA ARG A 94 -3.54 -1.23 10.02
C ARG A 94 -2.76 -0.66 8.86
N PHE A 95 -2.10 0.47 9.09
CA PHE A 95 -1.24 1.13 8.12
C PHE A 95 0.09 1.48 8.78
N TYR A 96 1.20 0.94 8.26
CA TYR A 96 2.51 1.00 8.93
C TYR A 96 2.47 0.51 10.40
N GLY A 97 1.68 -0.53 10.67
CA GLY A 97 1.50 -1.09 12.02
C GLY A 97 0.53 -0.31 12.91
N GLU A 98 0.17 0.92 12.56
CA GLU A 98 -0.74 1.76 13.33
C GLU A 98 -2.21 1.47 12.98
N ALA A 99 -3.09 1.49 13.99
CA ALA A 99 -4.53 1.38 13.75
C ALA A 99 -5.09 2.72 13.27
N VAL A 100 -5.72 2.72 12.10
CA VAL A 100 -6.37 3.90 11.51
C VAL A 100 -7.87 3.68 11.40
N THR A 101 -8.66 4.71 11.72
CA THR A 101 -10.13 4.64 11.81
C THR A 101 -10.83 5.75 11.03
N GLN A 102 -10.09 6.73 10.55
CA GLN A 102 -10.60 7.86 9.78
C GLN A 102 -9.59 8.22 8.69
N PHE A 103 -10.06 8.90 7.65
CA PHE A 103 -9.19 9.43 6.60
C PHE A 103 -9.62 10.84 6.19
N TRP A 104 -8.66 11.60 5.67
CA TRP A 104 -8.83 12.85 4.95
C TRP A 104 -8.46 12.61 3.49
N ALA A 105 -9.15 13.29 2.59
CA ALA A 105 -8.89 13.22 1.17
C ALA A 105 -8.46 14.59 0.65
N SER A 106 -7.40 14.61 -0.16
CA SER A 106 -6.95 15.79 -0.87
C SER A 106 -7.52 15.81 -2.29
N SER A 107 -7.91 17.00 -2.77
CA SER A 107 -8.21 17.24 -4.18
C SER A 107 -7.09 16.75 -5.09
N ASN A 108 -5.84 16.81 -4.60
CA ASN A 108 -4.62 16.50 -5.32
C ASN A 108 -4.24 15.00 -5.35
N GLY A 109 -5.18 14.11 -5.07
CA GLY A 109 -5.05 12.70 -5.49
C GLY A 109 -4.36 11.78 -4.49
N PHE A 110 -4.51 12.05 -3.20
CA PHE A 110 -4.08 11.18 -2.11
C PHE A 110 -5.07 11.20 -0.94
N ILE A 111 -4.97 10.20 -0.08
CA ILE A 111 -5.62 10.20 1.25
C ILE A 111 -4.57 10.13 2.35
N ALA A 112 -4.90 10.69 3.51
CA ALA A 112 -4.08 10.60 4.72
C ALA A 112 -4.94 10.12 5.89
N PHE A 113 -4.34 9.41 6.83
CA PHE A 113 -5.02 8.94 8.03
C PHE A 113 -4.81 9.87 9.25
N ASP A 114 -3.93 10.86 9.09
CA ASP A 114 -3.78 11.97 10.01
C ASP A 114 -4.52 13.22 9.54
N SER A 115 -4.81 14.10 10.50
CA SER A 115 -5.45 15.38 10.21
C SER A 115 -4.68 16.15 9.14
N LEU A 116 -5.39 16.51 8.07
CA LEU A 116 -4.82 17.19 6.92
C LEU A 116 -5.42 18.58 6.83
N THR A 117 -4.58 19.62 6.80
CA THR A 117 -5.00 21.04 6.69
C THR A 117 -4.54 21.70 5.39
N ASN A 118 -3.75 21.00 4.59
CA ASN A 118 -3.19 21.47 3.32
C ASN A 118 -3.42 20.39 2.26
N ALA A 119 -3.79 20.77 1.04
CA ALA A 119 -3.99 19.82 -0.07
C ALA A 119 -2.67 19.34 -0.69
N PHE A 120 -1.53 19.91 -0.31
CA PHE A 120 -0.19 19.58 -0.80
C PHE A 120 -0.12 19.59 -2.33
N CYS A 121 -0.59 20.67 -2.95
CA CYS A 121 -0.37 20.92 -4.37
C CYS A 121 1.15 21.03 -4.67
N CYS A 122 1.60 21.09 -5.90
CA CYS A 122 0.89 21.07 -7.19
C CYS A 122 1.60 20.05 -8.09
N SER A 123 2.25 19.05 -7.50
CA SER A 123 3.09 18.09 -8.18
C SER A 123 3.53 17.07 -7.15
N GLY A 124 3.65 15.82 -7.56
CA GLY A 124 4.24 14.78 -6.73
C GLY A 124 5.66 15.12 -6.29
N ARG A 125 6.10 14.42 -5.24
CA ARG A 125 7.44 14.45 -4.66
C ARG A 125 7.98 13.04 -4.51
N ALA A 126 9.29 12.88 -4.63
CA ALA A 126 9.95 11.60 -4.32
C ALA A 126 9.68 11.25 -2.85
N LEU A 127 9.35 9.99 -2.57
CA LEU A 127 9.15 9.50 -1.21
C LEU A 127 10.43 8.80 -0.71
N PRO A 128 10.74 8.85 0.59
CA PRO A 128 10.01 9.60 1.61
C PRO A 128 10.17 11.12 1.45
N TYR A 129 9.10 11.87 1.72
CA TYR A 129 9.05 13.32 1.67
C TYR A 129 8.66 13.90 3.04
N ALA A 130 9.67 14.38 3.77
CA ALA A 130 9.54 14.89 5.13
C ALA A 130 8.59 16.10 5.27
N SER A 131 8.42 16.88 4.20
CA SER A 131 7.49 18.03 4.16
C SER A 131 6.14 17.70 3.53
N GLY A 132 5.84 16.42 3.31
CA GLY A 132 4.60 15.96 2.71
C GLY A 132 3.55 15.50 3.71
N PRO A 133 2.43 14.96 3.21
CA PRO A 133 1.45 14.25 4.04
C PRO A 133 2.11 13.14 4.86
N ALA A 134 1.83 13.10 6.16
CA ALA A 134 2.16 11.98 7.02
C ALA A 134 1.09 10.89 6.89
N LEU A 135 1.50 9.63 7.06
CA LEU A 135 0.59 8.49 7.15
C LEU A 135 -0.42 8.47 5.99
N ALA A 136 0.11 8.42 4.76
CA ALA A 136 -0.64 8.71 3.55
C ALA A 136 -0.49 7.65 2.46
N ILE A 137 -1.56 7.50 1.68
CA ILE A 137 -1.63 6.69 0.46
C ILE A 137 -1.76 7.67 -0.72
N PHE A 138 -0.75 7.71 -1.57
CA PHE A 138 -0.69 8.53 -2.77
C PHE A 138 -1.14 7.69 -3.96
N GLY A 139 -2.37 7.92 -4.42
CA GLY A 139 -2.91 7.16 -5.55
C GLY A 139 -2.52 7.75 -6.89
N TYR A 140 -2.52 9.08 -7.00
CA TYR A 140 -1.98 9.79 -8.15
C TYR A 140 -1.71 11.22 -7.71
N TRP A 141 -0.73 11.42 -6.82
CA TRP A 141 -0.48 12.73 -6.24
C TRP A 141 0.15 13.67 -7.26
N THR A 142 -0.62 14.67 -7.70
CA THR A 142 -0.22 15.74 -8.62
C THR A 142 -1.14 16.94 -8.38
N ASP A 143 -1.42 17.76 -9.38
CA ASP A 143 -2.35 18.89 -9.32
C ASP A 143 -3.62 18.60 -10.12
N TRP A 144 -4.75 18.46 -9.42
CA TRP A 144 -6.03 18.06 -10.01
C TRP A 144 -7.10 19.12 -9.78
N ASN A 145 -7.59 19.70 -10.87
CA ASN A 145 -8.72 20.61 -10.85
C ASN A 145 -9.41 20.64 -12.23
N PRO A 146 -10.71 20.31 -12.34
CA PRO A 146 -11.59 19.86 -11.26
C PRO A 146 -11.26 18.45 -10.76
N SER A 147 -11.59 18.18 -9.50
CA SER A 147 -11.57 16.85 -8.92
C SER A 147 -12.82 16.57 -8.06
N SER A 148 -13.14 15.29 -7.92
CA SER A 148 -14.25 14.79 -7.11
C SER A 148 -13.90 13.40 -6.60
N GLY A 149 -14.69 12.91 -5.66
CA GLY A 149 -14.56 11.53 -5.21
C GLY A 149 -15.85 10.99 -4.63
N TRP A 150 -15.79 9.72 -4.25
CA TRP A 150 -16.82 9.09 -3.46
C TRP A 150 -16.24 7.95 -2.63
N TYR A 151 -16.88 7.65 -1.51
CA TYR A 151 -16.55 6.44 -0.75
C TYR A 151 -17.78 5.59 -0.47
N ALA A 152 -17.53 4.29 -0.34
CA ALA A 152 -18.53 3.31 0.01
C ALA A 152 -17.90 2.11 0.71
N THR A 153 -18.74 1.24 1.24
CA THR A 153 -18.34 -0.07 1.75
C THR A 153 -19.21 -1.13 1.12
N THR A 154 -18.59 -2.17 0.58
CA THR A 154 -19.28 -3.35 0.04
C THR A 154 -18.96 -4.57 0.91
N GLY A 155 -19.67 -5.67 0.67
CA GLY A 155 -19.51 -6.92 1.43
C GLY A 155 -20.25 -6.92 2.77
N THR A 156 -20.04 -7.98 3.53
CA THR A 156 -20.63 -8.21 4.87
C THR A 156 -19.56 -8.21 5.93
N ARG A 157 -19.91 -7.94 7.20
CA ARG A 157 -18.95 -7.92 8.32
C ARG A 157 -18.04 -9.16 8.32
N GLY A 158 -16.74 -8.94 8.37
CA GLY A 158 -15.69 -9.96 8.25
C GLY A 158 -15.10 -10.09 6.85
N ASP A 159 -15.78 -9.56 5.83
CA ASP A 159 -15.38 -9.58 4.42
C ASP A 159 -15.76 -8.26 3.72
N ARG A 160 -15.66 -7.14 4.44
CA ARG A 160 -15.99 -5.82 3.88
C ARG A 160 -14.83 -5.27 3.07
N VAL A 161 -15.15 -4.54 2.00
CA VAL A 161 -14.19 -3.73 1.25
C VAL A 161 -14.58 -2.27 1.36
N PHE A 162 -13.72 -1.46 1.94
CA PHE A 162 -13.82 0.00 1.87
C PHE A 162 -13.22 0.48 0.56
N ILE A 163 -13.92 1.39 -0.11
CA ILE A 163 -13.51 1.95 -1.40
C ILE A 163 -13.52 3.47 -1.26
N TRP A 164 -12.39 4.11 -1.54
CA TRP A 164 -12.31 5.53 -1.87
C TRP A 164 -12.02 5.67 -3.35
N THR A 165 -12.85 6.38 -4.10
CA THR A 165 -12.61 6.70 -5.51
C THR A 165 -12.29 8.17 -5.65
N HIS A 166 -11.27 8.48 -6.45
CA HIS A 166 -10.93 9.83 -6.89
C HIS A 166 -11.07 9.90 -8.41
N THR A 167 -11.66 10.99 -8.88
CA THR A 167 -11.82 11.33 -10.30
C THR A 167 -11.38 12.76 -10.50
N GLY A 168 -10.40 13.00 -11.39
CA GLY A 168 -9.86 14.33 -11.63
C GLY A 168 -9.34 14.56 -13.05
N ARG A 169 -9.17 15.83 -13.39
CA ARG A 169 -8.45 16.28 -14.59
C ARG A 169 -7.28 17.17 -14.21
N GLU A 170 -6.13 16.93 -14.84
CA GLU A 170 -4.86 17.50 -14.41
C GLU A 170 -4.80 18.97 -14.84
N ILE A 171 -4.36 19.86 -13.95
CA ILE A 171 -4.11 21.24 -14.34
C ILE A 171 -2.99 21.25 -15.39
N GLY A 172 -3.30 21.80 -16.57
CA GLY A 172 -2.40 21.83 -17.73
C GLY A 172 -2.49 20.61 -18.65
N ASN A 173 -3.29 19.59 -18.30
CA ASN A 173 -3.61 18.46 -19.17
C ASN A 173 -5.04 17.98 -18.91
N GLN A 174 -5.98 18.69 -19.54
CA GLN A 174 -7.42 18.52 -19.34
C GLN A 174 -8.04 17.52 -20.33
N ASP A 175 -7.25 16.90 -21.20
CA ASP A 175 -7.76 16.08 -22.32
C ASP A 175 -8.46 14.80 -21.84
N ASN A 176 -8.00 14.26 -20.70
CA ASN A 176 -8.49 13.00 -20.15
C ASN A 176 -8.93 13.17 -18.69
N THR A 177 -9.80 12.29 -18.23
CA THR A 177 -10.17 12.17 -16.81
C THR A 177 -9.54 10.91 -16.26
N MET A 178 -8.77 11.06 -15.18
CA MET A 178 -8.21 9.95 -14.40
C MET A 178 -9.22 9.55 -13.32
N THR A 179 -9.56 8.26 -13.25
CA THR A 179 -10.37 7.68 -12.18
C THR A 179 -9.65 6.48 -11.59
N TRP A 180 -9.47 6.48 -10.27
CA TRP A 180 -8.80 5.41 -9.55
C TRP A 180 -9.37 5.24 -8.15
N GLN A 181 -9.04 4.12 -7.51
CA GLN A 181 -9.55 3.75 -6.19
C GLN A 181 -8.43 3.39 -5.22
N VAL A 182 -8.64 3.68 -3.95
CA VAL A 182 -8.04 2.93 -2.84
C VAL A 182 -9.05 1.88 -2.40
N GLN A 183 -8.64 0.62 -2.33
CA GLN A 183 -9.41 -0.45 -1.73
C GLN A 183 -8.69 -1.01 -0.50
N LEU A 184 -9.41 -1.03 0.63
CA LEU A 184 -8.95 -1.59 1.90
C LEU A 184 -9.90 -2.73 2.27
N ARG A 185 -9.38 -3.91 2.60
CA ARG A 185 -10.19 -5.09 2.95
C ARG A 185 -10.16 -5.33 4.45
N GLU A 186 -11.32 -5.59 5.03
CA GLU A 186 -11.46 -5.89 6.46
C GLU A 186 -10.60 -7.10 6.84
N GLY A 187 -9.86 -7.00 7.95
CA GLY A 187 -8.94 -8.07 8.38
C GLY A 187 -7.64 -8.16 7.59
N SER A 188 -7.45 -7.35 6.54
CA SER A 188 -6.20 -7.26 5.78
C SER A 188 -5.47 -5.94 6.07
N SER A 189 -4.15 -5.97 5.88
CA SER A 189 -3.29 -4.78 5.85
C SER A 189 -2.77 -4.49 4.44
N GLN A 190 -3.30 -5.17 3.43
CA GLN A 190 -3.03 -4.89 2.01
C GLN A 190 -3.81 -3.65 1.56
N ILE A 191 -3.21 -2.91 0.65
CA ILE A 191 -3.80 -1.75 -0.01
C ILE A 191 -3.75 -2.00 -1.50
N ASP A 192 -4.89 -1.92 -2.17
CA ASP A 192 -4.93 -1.94 -3.63
C ASP A 192 -5.24 -0.54 -4.15
N LEU A 193 -4.40 -0.06 -5.07
CA LEU A 193 -4.70 1.07 -5.94
C LEU A 193 -5.19 0.53 -7.28
N VAL A 194 -6.41 0.91 -7.67
CA VAL A 194 -7.05 0.39 -8.88
C VAL A 194 -7.33 1.52 -9.85
N TYR A 195 -6.74 1.51 -11.03
CA TYR A 195 -6.88 2.56 -12.04
C TYR A 195 -7.90 2.14 -13.11
N ALA A 196 -9.00 2.87 -13.21
CA ALA A 196 -10.09 2.57 -14.14
C ALA A 196 -9.87 3.19 -15.53
N THR A 197 -9.17 4.32 -15.59
CA THR A 197 -8.86 5.03 -16.83
C THR A 197 -7.37 5.29 -16.92
N SER A 198 -6.87 5.44 -18.15
CA SER A 198 -5.49 5.81 -18.36
C SER A 198 -5.28 7.33 -18.23
N HIS A 199 -4.10 7.73 -17.79
CA HIS A 199 -3.67 9.13 -17.83
C HIS A 199 -2.16 9.22 -17.97
N GLN A 200 -1.72 10.00 -18.95
CA GLN A 200 -0.34 10.43 -19.12
C GLN A 200 -0.18 11.79 -18.46
N SER A 201 0.53 11.86 -17.34
CA SER A 201 0.74 13.15 -16.68
C SER A 201 1.78 13.99 -17.42
N THR A 202 1.55 15.31 -17.42
CA THR A 202 2.53 16.31 -17.89
C THR A 202 3.39 16.85 -16.74
N ARG A 203 3.10 16.47 -15.49
CA ARG A 203 3.78 16.89 -14.26
C ARG A 203 4.38 15.68 -13.55
N ALA A 204 5.16 15.92 -12.50
CA ALA A 204 5.59 14.79 -11.68
C ALA A 204 4.39 14.29 -10.87
N ILE A 205 4.19 12.98 -10.89
CA ILE A 205 3.19 12.28 -10.09
C ILE A 205 3.92 11.52 -8.98
N THR A 206 3.20 11.23 -7.90
CA THR A 206 3.64 10.24 -6.91
C THR A 206 2.56 9.20 -6.71
N VAL A 207 2.95 7.93 -6.87
CA VAL A 207 2.16 6.77 -6.48
C VAL A 207 2.95 5.98 -5.45
N GLY A 208 2.38 5.80 -4.27
CA GLY A 208 3.09 5.16 -3.17
C GLY A 208 2.38 5.29 -1.84
N VAL A 209 3.08 4.87 -0.79
CA VAL A 209 2.64 4.94 0.60
C VAL A 209 3.78 5.47 1.47
N GLN A 210 3.46 6.22 2.52
CA GLN A 210 4.43 6.77 3.47
C GLN A 210 3.92 6.68 4.90
N ASN A 211 4.82 6.41 5.85
CA ASN A 211 4.51 6.31 7.26
C ASN A 211 4.27 7.68 7.93
N ARG A 212 3.90 7.66 9.21
CA ARG A 212 3.66 8.87 10.00
C ARG A 212 4.90 9.75 10.15
N MET A 213 6.06 9.12 10.38
CA MET A 213 7.32 9.81 10.63
C MET A 213 7.96 10.40 9.36
N ARG A 214 7.47 9.98 8.19
CA ARG A 214 7.96 10.41 6.87
C ARG A 214 9.43 10.06 6.62
N ASP A 215 9.87 8.96 7.21
CA ASP A 215 11.20 8.36 7.07
C ASP A 215 11.15 6.98 6.40
N GLN A 216 9.95 6.39 6.27
CA GLN A 216 9.71 5.15 5.53
C GLN A 216 8.60 5.33 4.50
N ALA A 217 8.85 4.83 3.29
CA ALA A 217 7.90 4.88 2.19
C ALA A 217 8.14 3.73 1.21
N THR A 218 7.09 3.34 0.50
CA THR A 218 7.17 2.44 -0.66
C THR A 218 6.62 3.19 -1.86
N THR A 219 7.46 3.39 -2.87
CA THR A 219 7.09 4.11 -4.11
C THR A 219 6.84 3.12 -5.23
N TYR A 220 5.70 3.23 -5.91
CA TYR A 220 5.44 2.53 -7.16
C TYR A 220 5.93 3.34 -8.36
N ARG A 221 5.59 4.64 -8.40
CA ARG A 221 5.98 5.56 -9.48
C ARG A 221 6.23 6.96 -8.93
N TYR A 222 7.28 7.59 -9.43
CA TYR A 222 7.54 9.02 -9.24
C TYR A 222 8.11 9.65 -10.52
N GLY A 223 7.66 10.85 -10.86
CA GLY A 223 8.06 11.57 -12.07
C GLY A 223 6.93 11.67 -13.10
N ARG A 224 7.25 11.95 -14.37
CA ARG A 224 6.25 12.04 -15.45
C ARG A 224 5.98 10.66 -16.02
N HIS A 225 4.82 10.08 -15.69
CA HIS A 225 4.48 8.71 -16.07
C HIS A 225 3.08 8.61 -16.68
N SER A 226 2.89 7.56 -17.48
CA SER A 226 1.58 7.05 -17.84
C SER A 226 1.22 5.91 -16.89
N ILE A 227 -0.04 5.88 -16.45
CA ILE A 227 -0.64 4.69 -15.86
C ILE A 227 -1.75 4.24 -16.81
N ALA A 228 -1.72 2.96 -17.19
CA ALA A 228 -2.72 2.38 -18.08
C ALA A 228 -4.02 2.11 -17.32
N ALA A 229 -5.14 2.08 -18.05
CA ALA A 229 -6.39 1.57 -17.50
C ALA A 229 -6.24 0.10 -17.07
N ASP A 230 -7.07 -0.32 -16.14
CA ASP A 230 -7.11 -1.67 -15.55
C ASP A 230 -5.81 -2.07 -14.81
N THR A 231 -4.92 -1.10 -14.54
CA THR A 231 -3.75 -1.33 -13.67
C THR A 231 -4.24 -1.52 -12.24
N VAL A 232 -3.73 -2.54 -11.56
CA VAL A 232 -3.90 -2.69 -10.10
C VAL A 232 -2.53 -2.79 -9.47
N VAL A 233 -2.28 -1.94 -8.47
CA VAL A 233 -1.04 -1.92 -7.70
C VAL A 233 -1.36 -2.30 -6.27
N ARG A 234 -0.77 -3.40 -5.80
CA ARG A 234 -0.92 -3.87 -4.43
C ARG A 234 0.30 -3.48 -3.61
N PHE A 235 0.06 -2.78 -2.52
CA PHE A 235 1.00 -2.65 -1.42
C PHE A 235 0.65 -3.69 -0.37
N GLN A 236 1.55 -4.65 -0.17
CA GLN A 236 1.41 -5.69 0.82
C GLN A 236 2.43 -5.48 1.94
N PRO A 237 2.08 -5.65 3.21
CA PRO A 237 3.05 -5.49 4.28
C PRO A 237 4.24 -6.44 4.11
N ALA A 238 5.45 -5.89 4.11
CA ALA A 238 6.67 -6.67 4.13
C ALA A 238 6.92 -7.22 5.55
N ASN A 239 7.45 -8.44 5.66
CA ASN A 239 7.84 -9.09 6.92
C ASN A 239 6.83 -8.95 8.07
N GLN A 240 5.65 -9.54 7.90
CA GLN A 240 4.65 -9.61 8.97
C GLN A 240 5.20 -10.34 10.21
N VAL A 241 5.07 -9.73 11.40
CA VAL A 241 5.09 -10.51 12.64
C VAL A 241 3.87 -11.43 12.61
N PRO A 242 4.01 -12.74 12.90
CA PRO A 242 2.85 -13.63 12.99
C PRO A 242 1.81 -13.05 13.95
N GLN A 243 0.55 -13.03 13.52
CA GLN A 243 -0.56 -12.69 14.41
C GLN A 243 -0.73 -13.84 15.41
N PHE A 244 0.01 -13.81 16.52
CA PHE A 244 -0.30 -14.68 17.63
C PHE A 244 -1.48 -14.07 18.40
N GLU A 245 -2.64 -14.71 18.29
CA GLU A 245 -3.71 -14.57 19.27
C GLU A 245 -3.20 -15.19 20.58
N ILE A 246 -2.95 -14.37 21.60
CA ILE A 246 -2.83 -14.91 22.96
C ILE A 246 -4.23 -15.33 23.36
N LEU A 247 -4.57 -16.59 23.10
CA LEU A 247 -5.62 -17.25 23.86
C LEU A 247 -5.05 -17.35 25.28
N GLU A 248 -5.59 -16.57 26.23
CA GLU A 248 -5.28 -16.76 27.64
C GLU A 248 -5.77 -18.15 28.07
N GLY A 249 -4.91 -19.15 27.87
CA GLY A 249 -5.03 -20.45 28.51
C GLY A 249 -4.50 -20.30 29.92
N ILE A 250 -5.38 -20.34 30.91
CA ILE A 250 -4.97 -20.50 32.31
C ILE A 250 -4.30 -21.87 32.40
N ALA A 251 -2.97 -21.87 32.51
CA ALA A 251 -2.22 -23.05 32.90
C ALA A 251 -2.66 -23.45 34.31
N GLN A 252 -3.48 -24.50 34.43
CA GLN A 252 -3.62 -25.20 35.70
C GLN A 252 -2.33 -25.98 35.94
N GLY A 253 -1.37 -25.33 36.60
CA GLY A 253 -0.27 -26.01 37.25
C GLY A 253 -0.80 -26.81 38.43
N ALA A 254 -0.86 -28.13 38.29
CA ALA A 254 -0.92 -29.01 39.44
C ALA A 254 0.51 -29.39 39.84
N SER A 255 0.96 -28.88 40.98
CA SER A 255 2.07 -29.43 41.75
C SER A 255 1.58 -29.66 43.18
N VAL A 256 1.31 -30.92 43.55
CA VAL A 256 2.11 -31.75 44.49
C VAL A 256 1.83 -33.21 44.13
#